data_AF-A0A259PEJ8-F1
#
_entry.id   AF-A0A259PEJ8-F1
#
_cell.length_a   1.000
_cell.length_b   1.000
_cell.length_c   1.000
_cell.angle_alpha   90.00
_cell.angle_beta   90.00
_cell.angle_gamma   90.00
#
_symmetry.space_group_name_H-M   'P 1'
#
loop_
_entity.id
_entity.type
_entity.pdbx_description
1 polymer ?
#
loop_
_entity_poly.entity_id
_entity_poly.type
_entity_poly.pdbx_seq_one_letter_code
_entity_poly.pdbx_strand_id
1 'polypeptide(L)' 'MTGTGKIMREQANGRHLLEHKSSRRTRRIAGDVVVSSVDTPKIKKLLGR' A
#
# COMPACT_ATOMS: atom_id res chain seq x y z
N MET A 1 -3.87 7.42 7.99
CA MET A 1 -4.98 8.08 7.26
C MET A 1 -4.47 9.40 6.74
N THR A 2 -4.82 9.78 5.51
CA THR A 2 -4.54 11.14 5.01
C THR A 2 -5.49 12.15 5.64
N GLY A 3 -5.19 13.45 5.52
CA GLY A 3 -6.08 14.52 6.01
C GLY A 3 -7.50 14.49 5.42
N THR A 4 -7.69 13.87 4.26
CA THR A 4 -9.00 13.67 3.60
C THR A 4 -9.69 12.35 3.99
N GLY A 5 -9.14 11.60 4.94
CA GLY A 5 -9.72 10.35 5.44
C GLY A 5 -9.50 9.12 4.56
N LYS A 6 -8.64 9.22 3.53
CA LYS A 6 -8.23 8.06 2.72
C LYS A 6 -7.22 7.20 3.48
N ILE A 7 -7.24 5.90 3.21
CA ILE A 7 -6.29 4.94 3.78
C ILE A 7 -5.23 4.64 2.71
N MET A 8 -3.97 4.76 3.10
CA MET A 8 -2.79 4.45 2.29
C MET A 8 -2.16 3.16 2.79
N ARG A 9 -1.54 2.38 1.90
CA ARG A 9 -0.80 1.17 2.23
C ARG A 9 0.52 1.08 1.48
N GLU A 10 1.48 0.38 2.08
CA GLU A 10 2.69 -0.06 1.40
C GLU A 10 2.33 -1.09 0.30
N GLN A 11 3.10 -1.12 -0.79
CA GLN A 11 2.95 -2.14 -1.81
C GLN A 11 3.72 -3.42 -1.42
N ALA A 12 3.16 -4.57 -1.76
CA ALA A 12 3.83 -5.85 -1.53
C ALA A 12 5.03 -6.05 -2.48
N ASN A 13 5.89 -7.03 -2.15
CA ASN A 13 7.10 -7.42 -2.89
C ASN A 13 8.32 -6.51 -2.70
N GLY A 14 8.36 -5.63 -1.70
CA GLY A 14 9.53 -4.79 -1.40
C GLY A 14 10.58 -5.42 -0.47
N ARG A 15 10.30 -6.58 0.15
CA ARG A 15 11.08 -7.09 1.30
C ARG A 15 12.16 -8.13 0.98
N HIS A 16 12.09 -8.82 -0.16
CA HIS A 16 13.01 -9.90 -0.51
C HIS A 16 13.17 -10.05 -2.04
N LEU A 17 14.19 -10.79 -2.50
CA LEU A 17 14.50 -11.04 -3.92
C LEU A 17 14.63 -9.75 -4.74
N LEU A 18 15.32 -8.75 -4.19
CA LEU A 18 15.50 -7.46 -4.86
C LEU A 18 16.50 -7.54 -6.01
N GLU A 19 17.47 -8.46 -5.94
CA GLU A 19 18.47 -8.71 -6.99
C GLU A 19 17.82 -9.18 -8.31
N HIS A 20 16.79 -10.02 -8.22
CA HIS A 20 16.07 -10.52 -9.41
C HIS A 20 15.01 -9.54 -9.94
N LYS A 21 14.71 -8.47 -9.21
CA LYS A 21 13.69 -7.50 -9.61
C LYS A 21 14.36 -6.36 -10.35
N SER A 22 13.82 -6.01 -11.51
CA SER A 22 14.30 -4.84 -12.25
C SER A 22 14.17 -3.56 -11.40
N SER A 23 15.12 -2.65 -11.56
CA SER A 23 15.13 -1.36 -10.84
C SER A 23 13.87 -0.53 -11.13
N ARG A 24 13.24 -0.72 -12.30
CA ARG A 24 11.95 -0.11 -12.65
C ARG A 24 10.82 -0.63 -11.76
N ARG A 25 10.80 -1.94 -11.47
CA ARG A 25 9.79 -2.55 -10.59
C ARG A 25 9.99 -2.11 -9.15
N THR A 26 11.22 -2.15 -8.64
CA THR A 26 11.52 -1.75 -7.26
C THR A 26 11.17 -0.28 -7.01
N ARG A 27 11.44 0.62 -7.97
CA ARG A 27 11.02 2.03 -7.89
C ARG A 27 9.50 2.21 -7.83
N ARG A 28 8.74 1.43 -8.58
CA ARG A 28 7.28 1.52 -8.62
C ARG A 28 6.64 1.08 -7.30
N ILE A 29 7.17 0.03 -6.68
CA ILE A 29 6.62 -0.53 -5.44
C ILE A 29 7.06 0.23 -4.19
N ALA A 30 8.07 1.09 -4.28
CA ALA A 30 8.55 1.89 -3.15
C ALA A 30 7.53 2.95 -2.68
N GLY A 31 6.56 3.33 -3.50
CA GLY A 31 5.55 4.33 -3.17
C GLY A 31 4.30 3.72 -2.52
N ASP A 32 3.74 4.43 -1.54
CA ASP A 32 2.46 4.08 -0.94
C ASP A 32 1.30 4.33 -1.89
N VAL A 33 0.28 3.47 -1.82
CA VAL A 33 -0.90 3.52 -2.67
C VAL A 33 -2.18 3.61 -1.85
N VAL A 34 -3.21 4.23 -2.43
CA VAL A 34 -4.54 4.27 -1.83
C VAL A 34 -5.11 2.85 -1.82
N VAL A 35 -5.73 2.50 -0.69
CA VAL A 35 -6.45 1.22 -0.53
C VAL A 35 -7.66 1.20 -1.47
N SER A 36 -8.01 0.01 -1.98
CA SER A 36 -9.18 -0.17 -2.84
C SER A 36 -10.47 0.27 -2.11
N SER A 37 -11.46 0.72 -2.88
CA SER A 37 -12.77 1.07 -2.31
C SER A 37 -13.45 -0.11 -1.61
N VAL A 38 -13.20 -1.33 -2.09
CA VAL A 38 -13.79 -2.58 -1.58
C VAL A 38 -13.23 -2.95 -0.19
N ASP A 39 -11.93 -2.74 0.03
CA ASP A 39 -11.27 -3.11 1.30
C ASP A 39 -11.41 -2.03 2.38
N THR A 40 -11.71 -0.80 1.97
CA THR A 40 -11.75 0.37 2.86
C THR A 40 -12.72 0.22 4.05
N PRO A 41 -13.97 -0.27 3.90
CA PRO A 41 -14.90 -0.40 5.02
C PRO A 41 -14.42 -1.39 6.09
N LYS A 42 -13.82 -2.50 5.67
CA LYS A 42 -13.27 -3.51 6.58
C LYS A 42 -12.12 -2.93 7.39
N ILE A 43 -11.21 -2.21 6.73
CA ILE A 43 -10.05 -1.61 7.40
C ILE A 43 -10.48 -0.49 8.36
N LYS A 44 -11.46 0.34 7.99
CA LYS A 44 -12.03 1.36 8.88
C LYS A 44 -12.60 0.73 10.15
N LYS A 45 -13.41 -0.34 10.00
CA LYS A 45 -13.94 -1.11 11.13
C LYS A 45 -12.85 -1.67 12.05
N LEU A 46 -11.76 -2.21 11.48
CA LEU A 46 -10.63 -2.74 12.26
C LEU A 46 -9.84 -1.64 12.99
N LEU A 47 -9.84 -0.41 12.45
CA LEU A 47 -9.16 0.74 13.05
C LEU A 47 -10.08 1.53 14.02
N GLY A 48 -11.27 1.02 14.32
CA GLY A 48 -12.22 1.66 15.25
C GLY A 48 -12.75 3.00 14.74
N ARG A 49 -12.85 3.16 13.41
CA ARG A 49 -13.29 4.40 12.74
C ARG A 49 -14.35 4.15 11.69
#